data_AF-A0A767SIV7-F1
#
_entry.id   AF-A0A767SIV7-F1
#
_cell.length_a   1.000
_cell.length_b   1.000
_cell.length_c   1.000
_cell.angle_alpha   90.00
_cell.angle_beta   90.00
_cell.angle_gamma   90.00
#
_symmetry.space_group_name_H-M   'P 1'
#
loop_
_entity.id
_entity.type
_entity.pdbx_description
1 polymer ?
#
loop_
_entity_poly.entity_id
_entity_poly.type
_entity_poly.pdbx_seq_one_letter_code
_entity_poly.pdbx_strand_id
1 'polypeptide(L)'
;LNHHGYIVNAGDSLAIKGFRKDKHTEAAFQFADVADAYAAHSAQGDVRNIGVIGFAAFALQGKATNTLPPCSSQAFPADNNGYAPPPCRK
;
A
#
# COMPACT_ATOMS: atom_id res chain seq x y z
N LEU A 1 6.22 15.91 -5.30
CA LEU A 1 5.28 14.77 -5.41
C LEU A 1 4.23 14.92 -4.33
N ASN A 2 3.04 15.43 -4.66
CA ASN A 2 2.02 15.84 -3.68
C ASN A 2 0.78 14.92 -3.67
N HIS A 3 0.96 13.66 -4.07
CA HIS A 3 -0.10 12.67 -4.16
C HIS A 3 0.20 11.58 -3.15
N HIS A 4 -0.51 11.60 -2.03
CA HIS A 4 -0.43 10.57 -1.02
C HIS A 4 -1.10 9.31 -1.58
N GLY A 5 -0.32 8.25 -1.78
CA GLY A 5 -0.85 6.94 -2.17
C GLY A 5 -1.74 6.34 -1.06
N TYR A 6 -2.21 5.12 -1.28
CA TYR A 6 -3.01 4.40 -0.29
C TYR A 6 -2.14 3.44 0.53
N ILE A 7 -2.45 3.29 1.81
CA ILE A 7 -1.90 2.23 2.68
C ILE A 7 -3.02 1.21 2.89
N VAL A 8 -2.71 -0.07 2.65
CA VAL A 8 -3.63 -1.19 2.90
C VAL A 8 -2.98 -2.08 3.97
N ASN A 9 -3.64 -2.27 5.11
CA ASN A 9 -3.10 -3.11 6.17
C ASN A 9 -3.29 -4.60 5.84
N ALA A 10 -2.63 -5.46 6.62
CA ALA A 10 -2.76 -6.90 6.47
C ALA A 10 -4.22 -7.35 6.70
N GLY A 11 -4.80 -8.04 5.71
CA GLY A 11 -6.19 -8.50 5.76
C GLY A 11 -7.22 -7.46 5.31
N ASP A 12 -6.82 -6.20 5.11
CA ASP A 12 -7.71 -5.16 4.62
C ASP A 12 -7.88 -5.23 3.09
N SER A 13 -8.96 -4.65 2.60
CA SER A 13 -9.24 -4.49 1.17
C SER A 13 -9.58 -3.03 0.85
N LEU A 14 -9.07 -2.54 -0.28
CA LEU A 14 -9.35 -1.20 -0.78
C LEU A 14 -10.04 -1.27 -2.14
N ALA A 15 -11.20 -0.61 -2.27
CA ALA A 15 -11.92 -0.50 -3.53
C ALA A 15 -11.71 0.89 -4.16
N ILE A 16 -11.09 0.94 -5.33
CA ILE A 16 -10.92 2.18 -6.12
C ILE A 16 -12.12 2.28 -7.07
N LYS A 17 -13.07 3.15 -6.75
CA LYS A 17 -14.31 3.30 -7.53
C LYS A 17 -14.17 4.22 -8.75
N GLY A 18 -13.15 5.08 -8.75
CA GLY A 18 -13.08 6.19 -9.71
C GLY A 18 -11.89 7.11 -9.48
N PHE A 19 -11.88 8.23 -10.20
CA PHE A 19 -10.96 9.34 -9.94
C PHE A 19 -11.73 10.55 -9.39
N ARG A 20 -11.09 11.26 -8.46
CA ARG A 20 -11.67 12.47 -7.87
C ARG A 20 -11.57 13.63 -8.85
N LYS A 21 -12.71 14.27 -9.10
CA LYS A 21 -12.76 15.57 -9.80
C LYS A 21 -12.57 16.73 -8.82
N ASP A 22 -13.07 16.56 -7.59
CA ASP A 22 -12.91 17.48 -6.48
C ASP A 22 -13.03 16.73 -5.13
N LYS A 23 -13.19 17.46 -4.01
CA LYS A 23 -13.27 16.86 -2.66
C LYS A 23 -14.53 16.02 -2.41
N HIS A 24 -15.58 16.20 -3.21
CA HIS A 24 -16.89 15.59 -3.02
C HIS A 24 -17.37 14.80 -4.24
N THR A 25 -16.76 15.02 -5.41
CA THR A 25 -17.16 14.41 -6.68
C THR A 25 -16.15 13.36 -7.13
N GLU A 26 -16.61 12.12 -7.24
CA GLU A 26 -15.86 10.99 -7.80
C GLU A 26 -16.50 10.58 -9.14
N ALA A 27 -15.71 10.51 -10.21
CA ALA A 27 -16.13 9.96 -11.48
C ALA A 27 -15.79 8.48 -11.53
N ALA A 28 -16.79 7.62 -11.70
CA ALA A 28 -16.60 6.17 -11.66
C ALA A 28 -15.81 5.65 -12.87
N PHE A 29 -14.97 4.65 -12.64
CA PHE A 29 -14.43 3.84 -13.72
C PHE A 29 -15.47 2.79 -14.12
N GLN A 30 -15.85 2.78 -15.39
CA GLN A 30 -16.74 1.77 -15.95
C GLN A 30 -15.96 0.97 -16.98
N PHE A 31 -15.90 -0.35 -16.76
CA PHE A 31 -15.33 -1.28 -17.72
C PHE A 31 -16.40 -1.67 -18.72
N ALA A 32 -16.05 -1.64 -20.00
CA ALA A 32 -16.88 -2.07 -21.11
C ALA A 32 -15.99 -2.79 -22.13
N ASP A 33 -16.61 -3.54 -23.03
CA ASP A 33 -15.91 -4.06 -24.19
C ASP A 33 -15.38 -2.92 -25.06
N VAL A 34 -14.31 -3.16 -25.82
CA VAL A 34 -13.66 -2.13 -26.65
C VAL A 34 -14.64 -1.48 -27.63
N ALA A 35 -15.57 -2.27 -28.18
CA ALA A 35 -16.60 -1.79 -29.08
C ALA A 35 -17.62 -0.86 -28.40
N ASP A 36 -17.85 -1.05 -27.10
CA ASP A 36 -18.84 -0.31 -26.29
C ASP A 36 -18.17 0.80 -25.45
N ALA A 37 -16.86 1.00 -25.60
CA ALA A 37 -16.14 2.02 -24.86
C ALA A 37 -16.69 3.41 -25.19
N TYR A 38 -16.69 4.33 -24.22
CA TYR A 38 -17.14 5.71 -24.43
C TYR A 38 -16.47 6.39 -25.64
N ALA A 39 -15.18 6.11 -25.86
CA ALA A 39 -14.44 6.63 -27.01
C ALA A 39 -14.98 6.12 -28.36
N ALA A 40 -15.60 4.93 -28.42
CA ALA A 40 -16.21 4.38 -29.63
C ALA A 40 -17.52 5.09 -30.04
N HIS A 41 -18.15 5.83 -29.11
CA HIS A 41 -19.49 6.40 -29.29
C HIS A 41 -19.53 7.93 -29.12
N SER A 42 -18.41 8.63 -29.35
CA SER A 42 -18.35 10.09 -29.32
C SER A 42 -17.95 10.66 -30.67
N ALA A 43 -18.44 11.86 -31.01
CA ALA A 43 -18.25 12.47 -32.34
C ALA A 43 -16.78 12.73 -32.71
N GLN A 44 -15.86 12.70 -31.74
CA GLN A 44 -14.43 12.90 -31.91
C GLN A 44 -13.59 11.71 -31.37
N GLY A 45 -14.26 10.63 -30.95
CA GLY A 45 -13.60 9.49 -30.33
C GLY A 45 -13.25 8.39 -31.33
N ASP A 46 -12.35 7.50 -30.90
CA ASP A 46 -11.92 6.33 -31.67
C ASP A 46 -11.71 5.18 -30.68
N VAL A 47 -12.02 3.94 -31.07
CA VAL A 47 -11.77 2.73 -30.27
C VAL A 47 -10.29 2.55 -29.92
N ARG A 48 -9.37 3.18 -30.67
CA ARG A 48 -7.93 3.23 -30.37
C ARG A 48 -7.60 4.16 -29.20
N ASN A 49 -8.51 5.01 -28.78
CA ASN A 49 -8.35 5.98 -27.69
C ASN A 49 -8.94 5.46 -26.36
N ILE A 50 -8.98 4.15 -26.15
CA ILE A 50 -9.40 3.55 -24.88
C ILE A 50 -8.39 3.85 -23.77
N GLY A 51 -8.91 4.24 -22.60
CA GLY A 51 -8.08 4.49 -21.42
C GLY A 51 -7.66 3.19 -20.73
N VAL A 52 -6.41 3.13 -20.26
CA VAL A 52 -5.89 2.02 -19.45
C VAL A 52 -5.66 2.51 -18.02
N ILE A 53 -6.03 1.69 -17.03
CA ILE A 53 -5.79 1.95 -15.60
C ILE A 53 -4.75 0.95 -15.11
N GLY A 54 -3.62 1.45 -14.62
CA GLY A 54 -2.58 0.64 -13.98
C GLY A 54 -2.41 1.02 -12.51
N PHE A 55 -2.03 0.06 -11.69
CA PHE A 55 -1.59 0.31 -10.31
C PHE A 55 -0.28 -0.45 -10.04
N ALA A 56 0.50 0.08 -9.10
CA ALA A 56 1.69 -0.57 -8.59
C ALA A 56 1.55 -0.72 -7.08
N ALA A 57 1.87 -1.91 -6.57
CA ALA A 57 1.86 -2.20 -5.15
C ALA A 57 3.30 -2.40 -4.66
N PHE A 58 3.61 -1.82 -3.51
CA PHE A 58 4.92 -1.92 -2.88
C PHE A 58 4.73 -2.31 -1.42
N ALA A 59 5.66 -3.11 -0.88
CA ALA A 59 5.67 -3.39 0.54
C ALA A 59 5.98 -2.10 1.32
N LEU A 60 5.12 -1.75 2.28
CA LEU A 60 5.39 -0.63 3.17
C LEU A 60 6.53 -1.01 4.10
N GLN A 61 7.65 -0.30 4.01
CA GLN A 61 8.72 -0.46 4.98
C GLN A 61 8.24 0.13 6.32
N GLY A 62 8.01 -0.75 7.29
CA GLY A 62 7.68 -0.33 8.65
C GLY A 62 8.78 0.57 9.23
N LYS A 63 8.42 1.33 10.26
CA LYS A 63 9.40 2.08 11.04
C LYS A 63 10.50 1.09 11.46
N ALA A 64 11.75 1.36 11.10
CA ALA A 64 12.87 0.57 11.60
C ALA A 64 12.72 0.52 13.13
N THR A 65 12.50 -0.67 13.69
CA THR A 65 12.54 -0.87 15.13
C THR A 65 14.00 -0.74 15.51
N ASN A 66 14.46 0.51 15.60
CA ASN A 66 15.82 0.79 16.00
C ASN A 66 15.99 0.21 17.40
N THR A 67 16.97 -0.69 17.46
CA THR A 67 17.69 -1.15 18.65
C THR A 67 16.90 -1.99 19.65
N LEU A 68 16.86 -3.30 19.42
CA LEU A 68 17.03 -4.22 20.54
C LEU A 68 18.34 -3.84 21.25
N PRO A 69 18.38 -3.76 22.59
CA PRO A 69 19.60 -3.43 23.32
C PRO A 69 20.72 -4.43 22.97
N PRO A 70 21.99 -3.99 22.96
CA PRO A 70 23.12 -4.85 22.62
C PRO A 70 23.14 -6.10 23.50
N CYS A 71 23.32 -7.26 22.88
CA CYS A 71 23.35 -8.53 23.61
C CYS A 71 24.52 -8.53 24.62
N SER A 72 24.19 -8.56 25.91
CA SER A 72 25.14 -8.93 26.96
C SER A 72 25.23 -10.46 27.01
N SER A 73 26.44 -11.01 26.90
CA SER A 73 26.67 -12.45 27.11
C SER A 73 26.73 -12.75 28.61
N GLN A 74 25.59 -13.10 29.21
CA GLN A 74 25.53 -13.61 30.58
C GLN A 74 25.03 -15.06 30.57
N ALA A 75 25.93 -16.01 30.79
CA ALA A 75 25.62 -17.44 30.78
C ALA A 75 24.80 -17.88 32.02
N PHE A 76 24.93 -17.17 33.14
CA PHE A 76 24.30 -17.50 34.42
C PHE A 76 23.56 -16.27 34.97
N PRO A 77 22.26 -16.09 34.67
CA PRO A 77 21.48 -14.93 35.13
C PRO A 77 21.33 -14.83 36.66
N ALA A 78 21.43 -15.97 37.35
CA ALA A 78 21.30 -16.05 38.80
C ALA A 78 22.46 -15.39 39.57
N ASP A 79 23.65 -15.25 38.95
CA ASP A 79 24.84 -14.70 39.60
C ASP A 79 24.69 -13.22 40.01
N ASN A 80 23.74 -12.51 39.40
CA ASN A 80 23.40 -11.11 39.68
C ASN A 80 22.01 -10.95 40.31
N ASN A 81 21.49 -11.98 40.99
CA ASN A 81 20.14 -12.00 41.59
C ASN A 81 19.01 -11.68 40.59
N GLY A 82 19.19 -12.03 39.31
CA GLY A 82 18.29 -11.65 38.22
C GLY A 82 17.63 -12.82 37.49
N TYR A 83 16.69 -12.48 36.62
CA TYR A 83 16.08 -13.39 35.66
C TYR A 83 16.83 -13.35 34.32
N ALA A 84 16.55 -14.34 33.45
CA ALA A 84 17.07 -14.35 32.09
C ALA A 84 16.69 -13.04 31.34
N PRO A 85 17.65 -12.40 30.65
CA PRO A 85 17.37 -11.16 29.93
C PRO A 85 16.38 -11.39 28.77
N PRO A 86 15.64 -10.35 28.34
CA PRO A 86 14.75 -10.45 27.20
C PRO A 86 15.51 -10.84 25.92
N PRO A 87 14.83 -11.46 24.92
CA PRO A 87 15.46 -11.87 23.68
C PRO A 87 16.15 -10.70 22.98
N CYS A 88 17.39 -10.89 22.54
CA CYS A 88 18.14 -9.97 21.72
C CYS A 88 18.53 -10.66 20.40
N ARG A 89 18.84 -9.89 19.35
CA ARG A 89 19.25 -10.43 18.05
C ARG A 89 20.73 -10.13 17.82
N LYS A 90 21.52 -11.16 17.49
CA LYS A 90 22.94 -11.06 17.09
C LYS A 90 23.08 -10.36 15.74
#